data_AF-A0A164C232-F1
#
_entry.id   AF-A0A164C232-F1
#
_cell.length_a   1.000
_cell.length_b   1.000
_cell.length_c   1.000
_cell.angle_alpha   90.00
_cell.angle_beta   90.00
_cell.angle_gamma   90.00
#
_symmetry.space_group_name_H-M   'P 1'
#
loop_
_entity.id
_entity.type
_entity.pdbx_description
1 polymer ?
#
loop_
_entity_poly.entity_id
_entity_poly.type
_entity_poly.pdbx_seq_one_letter_code
_entity_poly.pdbx_strand_id
1 'polypeptide(L)'
;MSFVTTQPQALSAVAATPQGVGPALNAHNAAAAILTTGAVPAAADEVPALTAAQFAAHAQMYQIASAQAVAIHEMFVKTLGVSAASYAATEAANVVASR
;
A
#
# COMPACT_ATOMS: atom_id res chain seq x y z
N MET A 1 20.28 30.29 -15.22
CA MET A 1 20.26 29.27 -14.16
C MET A 1 18.95 28.52 -14.26
N SER A 2 18.96 27.19 -14.17
CA SER A 2 17.73 26.39 -14.16
C SER A 2 17.10 26.47 -12.76
N PHE A 3 15.86 26.95 -12.67
CA PHE A 3 15.11 26.91 -11.42
C PHE A 3 14.46 25.53 -11.29
N VAL A 4 14.82 24.79 -10.25
CA VAL A 4 14.10 23.57 -9.87
C VAL A 4 12.92 23.99 -9.03
N THR A 5 11.71 23.81 -9.56
CA THR A 5 10.46 24.00 -8.80
C THR A 5 10.11 22.67 -8.13
N THR A 6 9.93 22.68 -6.81
CA THR A 6 9.47 21.48 -6.07
C THR A 6 8.00 21.64 -5.68
N GLN A 7 7.31 20.53 -5.40
CA GLN A 7 5.91 20.54 -4.92
C GLN A 7 5.78 19.79 -3.58
N PRO A 8 6.41 20.27 -2.51
CA PRO A 8 6.40 19.61 -1.21
C PRO A 8 4.97 19.43 -0.65
N GLN A 9 4.06 20.35 -0.95
CA GLN A 9 2.66 20.29 -0.51
C GLN A 9 1.91 19.11 -1.14
N ALA A 10 2.18 18.77 -2.40
CA ALA A 10 1.56 17.63 -3.06
C ALA A 10 2.03 16.30 -2.44
N LEU A 11 3.33 16.19 -2.15
CA LEU A 11 3.91 15.02 -1.46
C LEU A 11 3.33 14.85 -0.05
N SER A 12 3.20 15.96 0.70
CA SER A 12 2.61 15.96 2.03
C SER A 12 1.12 15.58 2.01
N ALA A 13 0.35 16.06 1.04
CA ALA A 13 -1.06 15.74 0.91
C ALA A 13 -1.30 14.22 0.69
N VAL A 14 -0.49 13.61 -0.18
CA VAL A 14 -0.54 12.15 -0.39
C VAL A 14 -0.17 11.41 0.89
N ALA A 15 0.89 11.84 1.58
CA ALA A 15 1.35 11.17 2.80
C ALA A 15 0.37 11.31 3.98
N ALA A 16 -0.42 12.40 4.02
CA ALA A 16 -1.35 12.69 5.10
C ALA A 16 -2.76 12.10 4.89
N THR A 17 -3.03 11.42 3.79
CA THR A 17 -4.39 10.93 3.46
C THR A 17 -4.76 9.69 4.29
N PRO A 18 -5.63 9.80 5.32
CA PRO A 18 -5.90 8.69 6.26
C PRO A 18 -6.80 7.60 5.65
N GLN A 19 -7.59 7.96 4.64
CA GLN A 19 -8.44 7.07 3.84
C GLN A 19 -7.72 6.62 2.56
N GLY A 20 -6.38 6.64 2.59
CA GLY A 20 -5.56 6.31 1.43
C GLY A 20 -5.72 4.86 0.98
N VAL A 21 -5.04 4.54 -0.11
CA VAL A 21 -5.11 3.22 -0.75
C VAL A 21 -4.71 2.09 0.21
N GLY A 22 -3.71 2.29 1.07
CA GLY A 22 -3.22 1.28 2.02
C GLY A 22 -4.27 0.74 3.00
N PRO A 23 -4.89 1.60 3.86
CA PRO A 23 -5.91 1.16 4.81
C PRO A 23 -7.11 0.47 4.16
N ALA A 24 -7.60 1.00 3.03
CA ALA A 24 -8.71 0.40 2.29
C ALA A 24 -8.34 -0.98 1.75
N LEU A 25 -7.16 -1.12 1.12
CA LEU A 25 -6.67 -2.41 0.63
C LEU A 25 -6.50 -3.42 1.76
N ASN A 26 -5.96 -3.02 2.91
CA ASN A 26 -5.78 -3.92 4.05
C ASN A 26 -7.13 -4.42 4.58
N ALA A 27 -8.12 -3.54 4.69
CA ALA A 27 -9.48 -3.92 5.11
C ALA A 27 -10.13 -4.91 4.12
N HIS A 28 -9.99 -4.67 2.81
CA HIS A 28 -10.49 -5.59 1.79
C HIS A 28 -9.78 -6.94 1.81
N ASN A 29 -8.46 -6.96 1.97
CA ASN A 29 -7.67 -8.19 2.05
C ASN A 29 -8.08 -9.03 3.27
N ALA A 30 -8.29 -8.39 4.42
CA ALA A 30 -8.76 -9.05 5.63
C ALA A 30 -10.18 -9.62 5.46
N ALA A 31 -11.10 -8.86 4.87
CA ALA A 31 -12.47 -9.33 4.59
C ALA A 31 -12.49 -10.52 3.61
N ALA A 32 -11.61 -10.50 2.60
CA ALA A 32 -11.52 -11.57 1.61
C ALA A 32 -10.85 -12.85 2.15
N ALA A 33 -10.03 -12.74 3.20
CA ALA A 33 -9.21 -13.86 3.70
C ALA A 33 -10.07 -15.09 4.08
N ILE A 34 -11.14 -14.88 4.85
CA ILE A 34 -12.01 -15.97 5.32
C ILE A 34 -12.76 -16.61 4.14
N LEU A 35 -13.29 -15.78 3.24
CA LEU A 35 -14.08 -16.25 2.10
C LEU A 35 -13.24 -17.05 1.10
N THR A 36 -11.98 -16.67 0.91
CA THR A 36 -11.09 -17.29 -0.09
C THR A 36 -10.35 -18.51 0.43
N THR A 37 -10.06 -18.58 1.73
CA THR A 37 -9.41 -19.75 2.35
C THR A 37 -10.40 -20.84 2.77
N GLY A 38 -11.67 -20.49 2.98
CA GLY A 38 -12.74 -21.41 3.40
C GLY A 38 -13.60 -21.96 2.25
N ALA A 39 -13.10 -21.98 1.01
CA ALA A 39 -13.87 -22.46 -0.14
C ALA A 39 -14.30 -23.92 0.03
N VAL A 40 -15.60 -24.19 -0.06
CA VAL A 40 -16.17 -25.54 0.09
C VAL A 40 -16.17 -26.24 -1.27
N PRO A 41 -15.79 -27.54 -1.34
CA PRO A 41 -15.88 -28.31 -2.58
C PRO A 41 -17.29 -28.32 -3.18
N ALA A 42 -17.38 -28.20 -4.50
CA ALA A 42 -18.68 -28.18 -5.20
C ALA A 42 -19.41 -29.54 -5.16
N ALA A 43 -18.68 -30.64 -4.98
CA ALA A 43 -19.21 -31.98 -4.76
C ALA A 43 -18.25 -32.80 -3.90
N ALA A 44 -18.69 -33.97 -3.43
CA ALA A 44 -17.91 -34.84 -2.55
C ALA A 44 -16.79 -35.63 -3.28
N ASP A 45 -16.74 -35.53 -4.61
CA ASP A 45 -15.72 -36.19 -5.42
C ASP A 45 -14.32 -35.57 -5.20
N GLU A 46 -13.29 -36.36 -5.50
CA GLU A 46 -11.89 -35.99 -5.26
C GLU A 46 -11.44 -34.74 -6.04
N VAL A 47 -11.94 -34.54 -7.26
CA VAL A 47 -11.54 -33.42 -8.15
C VAL A 47 -12.03 -32.05 -7.64
N PRO A 48 -13.31 -31.87 -7.26
CA PRO A 48 -13.78 -30.69 -6.54
C PRO A 48 -13.04 -30.42 -5.23
N ALA A 49 -12.73 -31.46 -4.46
CA ALA A 49 -11.99 -31.33 -3.20
C ALA A 49 -10.56 -30.81 -3.41
N LEU A 50 -9.86 -31.36 -4.40
CA LEU A 50 -8.51 -30.90 -4.78
C LEU A 50 -8.54 -29.45 -5.28
N THR A 51 -9.55 -29.09 -6.06
CA THR A 51 -9.71 -27.72 -6.58
C THR A 51 -9.90 -26.72 -5.44
N ALA A 52 -10.78 -27.02 -4.48
CA ALA A 52 -11.00 -26.19 -3.30
C ALA A 52 -9.71 -26.03 -2.46
N ALA A 53 -8.94 -27.11 -2.27
CA ALA A 53 -7.66 -27.07 -1.58
C ALA A 53 -6.62 -26.19 -2.31
N GLN A 54 -6.59 -26.24 -3.64
CA GLN A 54 -5.69 -25.40 -4.44
C GLN A 54 -6.06 -23.92 -4.37
N PHE A 55 -7.35 -23.58 -4.35
CA PHE A 55 -7.81 -22.21 -4.11
C PHE A 55 -7.42 -21.72 -2.71
N ALA A 56 -7.60 -22.55 -1.67
CA ALA A 56 -7.20 -22.20 -0.31
C ALA A 56 -5.69 -21.96 -0.19
N ALA A 57 -4.86 -22.80 -0.82
CA ALA A 57 -3.41 -22.63 -0.87
C ALA A 57 -3.02 -21.32 -1.60
N HIS A 58 -3.66 -21.03 -2.74
CA HIS A 58 -3.45 -19.77 -3.45
C HIS A 58 -3.85 -18.55 -2.61
N ALA A 59 -4.99 -18.61 -1.93
CA ALA A 59 -5.46 -17.55 -1.05
C ALA A 59 -4.47 -17.28 0.10
N GLN A 60 -3.87 -18.32 0.70
CA GLN A 60 -2.85 -18.14 1.73
C GLN A 60 -1.60 -17.44 1.17
N MET A 61 -1.11 -17.85 -0.01
CA MET A 61 0.01 -17.17 -0.66
C MET A 61 -0.31 -15.71 -0.98
N TYR A 62 -1.53 -15.43 -1.44
CA TYR A 62 -2.00 -14.07 -1.68
C TYR A 62 -1.98 -13.23 -0.40
N GLN A 63 -2.44 -13.77 0.74
CA GLN A 63 -2.42 -13.04 2.01
C GLN A 63 -1.00 -12.68 2.46
N ILE A 64 -0.03 -13.58 2.27
CA ILE A 64 1.38 -13.31 2.56
C ILE A 64 1.91 -12.19 1.65
N ALA A 65 1.65 -12.26 0.34
CA ALA A 65 2.08 -11.23 -0.62
C ALA A 65 1.43 -9.87 -0.33
N SER A 66 0.14 -9.87 0.02
CA SER A 66 -0.61 -8.67 0.40
C SER A 66 -0.06 -8.00 1.65
N ALA A 67 0.36 -8.77 2.67
CA ALA A 67 1.01 -8.21 3.86
C ALA A 67 2.33 -7.52 3.52
N GLN A 68 3.14 -8.10 2.61
CA GLN A 68 4.37 -7.47 2.12
C GLN A 68 4.08 -6.16 1.36
N ALA A 69 3.04 -6.15 0.51
CA ALA A 69 2.62 -4.96 -0.21
C ALA A 69 2.19 -3.83 0.73
N VAL A 70 1.49 -4.14 1.82
CA VAL A 70 1.14 -3.15 2.86
C VAL A 70 2.39 -2.54 3.49
N ALA A 71 3.37 -3.35 3.88
CA ALA A 71 4.61 -2.84 4.47
C ALA A 71 5.40 -1.94 3.49
N ILE A 72 5.44 -2.30 2.20
CA ILE A 72 6.07 -1.48 1.16
C ILE A 72 5.32 -0.15 1.00
N HIS A 73 3.99 -0.17 0.99
CA HIS A 73 3.17 1.04 0.88
C HIS A 73 3.37 1.99 2.05
N GLU A 74 3.43 1.46 3.28
CA GLU A 74 3.72 2.26 4.49
C GLU A 74 5.10 2.93 4.41
N MET A 75 6.12 2.18 3.99
CA MET A 75 7.47 2.71 3.79
C MET A 75 7.49 3.80 2.72
N PHE A 76 6.76 3.59 1.62
CA PHE A 76 6.63 4.58 0.54
C PHE A 76 5.99 5.87 1.02
N VAL A 77 4.83 5.79 1.70
CA VAL A 77 4.12 6.95 2.28
C VAL A 77 4.99 7.70 3.29
N LYS A 78 5.69 6.97 4.16
CA LYS A 78 6.65 7.57 5.10
C LYS A 78 7.77 8.33 4.38
N THR A 79 8.33 7.72 3.34
CA THR A 79 9.41 8.33 2.54
C THR A 79 8.92 9.61 1.86
N LEU A 80 7.72 9.61 1.28
CA LEU A 80 7.11 10.81 0.71
C LEU A 80 6.98 11.94 1.74
N GLY A 81 6.54 11.61 2.96
CA GLY A 81 6.44 12.59 4.06
C GLY A 81 7.80 13.20 4.44
N VAL A 82 8.85 12.37 4.53
CA VAL A 82 10.22 12.84 4.80
C VAL A 82 10.72 13.73 3.66
N SER A 83 10.57 13.30 2.41
CA SER A 83 10.99 14.08 1.25
C SER A 83 10.25 15.42 1.15
N ALA A 84 8.95 15.45 1.45
CA ALA A 84 8.16 16.68 1.49
C ALA A 84 8.76 17.70 2.48
N ALA A 85 9.12 17.25 3.68
CA ALA A 85 9.75 18.10 4.69
C ALA A 85 11.14 18.60 4.24
N SER A 86 11.96 17.75 3.63
CA SER A 86 13.28 18.13 3.11
C SER A 86 13.18 19.18 1.99
N TYR A 87 12.24 19.03 1.06
CA TYR A 87 12.02 20.02 0.00
C TYR A 87 11.51 21.34 0.56
N ALA A 88 10.55 21.32 1.49
CA ALA A 88 10.05 22.54 2.14
C ALA A 88 11.14 23.31 2.91
N ALA A 89 12.03 22.59 3.61
CA ALA A 89 13.16 23.20 4.31
C ALA A 89 14.16 23.85 3.33
N THR A 90 14.40 23.21 2.18
CA THR A 90 15.29 23.74 1.14
C THR A 90 14.70 25.00 0.50
N GLU A 91 13.40 25.01 0.19
CA GLU A 91 12.72 26.20 -0.34
C GLU A 91 12.80 27.37 0.64
N ALA A 92 12.56 27.13 1.93
CA ALA A 92 12.68 28.16 2.96
C ALA A 92 14.11 28.73 3.06
N ALA A 93 15.14 27.88 3.04
CA ALA A 93 16.53 28.31 3.07
C ALA A 93 16.90 29.17 1.84
N ASN A 94 16.42 28.79 0.65
CA ASN A 94 16.64 29.56 -0.58
C ASN A 94 15.97 30.94 -0.53
N VAL A 95 14.77 31.05 0.04
CA VAL A 95 14.09 32.34 0.24
C VAL A 95 14.87 33.24 1.20
N VAL A 96 15.48 32.68 2.25
CA VAL A 96 16.32 33.46 3.18
C VAL A 96 17.62 33.93 2.52
N ALA A 97 18.30 33.06 1.77
CA ALA A 97 19.58 33.38 1.13
C ALA A 97 19.47 34.34 -0.07
N SER A 98 18.27 34.51 -0.63
CA SER A 98 17.99 35.42 -1.75
C SER A 98 17.45 36.79 -1.33
N ARG A 99 17.32 37.03 -0.01
CA ARG A 99 17.02 38.34 0.59
C ARG A 99 18.31 39.05 0.99
#